data_AF-A0A5J4SH48-F1
#
_entry.id   AF-A0A5J4SH48-F1
#
_cell.length_a   1.000
_cell.length_b   1.000
_cell.length_c   1.000
_cell.angle_alpha   90.00
_cell.angle_beta   90.00
_cell.angle_gamma   90.00
#
_symmetry.space_group_name_H-M   'P 1'
#
loop_
_entity.id
_entity.type
_entity.pdbx_description
1 polymer ?
#
loop_
_entity_poly.entity_id
_entity_poly.type
_entity_poly.pdbx_seq_one_letter_code
_entity_poly.pdbx_strand_id
1 'polypeptide(L)'
;MKQVQFFVMAIAVFMGISFSSCLSSNEDPITPTRVAWATVESSDYLDMDYFFRLDSGEKLIPTAGISNAVLTGVKRVFITYTYDNIDEFDAQNLISDPAKREYHVSITYALNLEDERNVTNLTAHDTTNPGDSLTTKYYAPITSIDTLWIKDNYLSAWVNYDMSGNKMHFLTLFRYRNDALRLGENDAPDTLDVYLGHNGNGDTYYDTTSKNLANTDMRYVPLYFKAFNIASVMYNVAEDIAPSNLVLNVITRQVLNSRDTINVSYPVKYN
;
A
#
# COMPACT_ATOMS: atom_id res chain seq x y z
N MET A 1 -24.77 -9.47 -28.32
CA MET A 1 -24.31 -8.12 -27.90
C MET A 1 -24.44 -8.03 -26.40
N LYS A 2 -23.34 -8.19 -25.65
CA LYS A 2 -23.30 -7.99 -24.19
C LYS A 2 -22.32 -6.85 -23.94
N GLN A 3 -22.83 -5.74 -23.40
CA GLN A 3 -22.05 -4.56 -23.04
C GLN A 3 -21.09 -4.92 -21.89
N VAL A 4 -19.80 -4.72 -22.13
CA VAL A 4 -18.79 -4.68 -21.07
C VAL A 4 -18.78 -3.24 -20.55
N GLN A 5 -19.28 -3.04 -19.34
CA GLN A 5 -19.24 -1.76 -18.65
C GLN A 5 -17.87 -1.58 -18.01
N PHE A 6 -17.05 -0.70 -18.59
CA PHE A 6 -15.82 -0.24 -17.95
C PHE A 6 -16.19 0.78 -16.87
N PHE A 7 -16.12 0.36 -15.60
CA PHE A 7 -16.14 1.29 -14.48
C PHE A 7 -14.76 1.96 -14.39
N VAL A 8 -14.70 3.23 -14.80
CA VAL A 8 -13.56 4.11 -14.50
C VAL A 8 -13.64 4.46 -13.02
N MET A 9 -12.80 3.82 -12.21
CA MET A 9 -12.69 4.12 -10.79
C MET A 9 -11.90 5.41 -10.63
N ALA A 10 -12.57 6.46 -10.13
CA ALA A 10 -11.95 7.75 -9.85
C ALA A 10 -10.85 7.57 -8.80
N ILE A 11 -9.61 7.96 -9.15
CA ILE A 11 -8.48 8.01 -8.22
C ILE A 11 -8.73 9.20 -7.28
N ALA A 12 -9.20 8.92 -6.07
CA ALA A 12 -9.19 9.87 -4.98
C ALA A 12 -7.74 10.03 -4.49
N VAL A 13 -7.10 11.12 -4.87
CA VAL A 13 -5.84 11.57 -4.25
C VAL A 13 -6.17 11.98 -2.82
N PHE A 14 -5.89 11.11 -1.86
CA PHE A 14 -6.03 11.43 -0.45
C PHE A 14 -4.92 12.41 -0.05
N MET A 15 -5.27 13.70 -0.01
CA MET A 15 -4.66 14.62 0.94
C MET A 15 -4.94 14.07 2.35
N GLY A 16 -3.89 13.91 3.15
CA GLY A 16 -3.84 13.11 4.37
C GLY A 16 -5.13 13.11 5.20
N ILE A 17 -5.59 11.92 5.57
CA ILE A 17 -6.74 11.75 6.46
C ILE A 17 -6.33 12.27 7.85
N SER A 18 -6.66 13.52 8.15
CA SER A 18 -6.56 14.06 9.50
C SER A 18 -7.74 13.52 10.30
N PHE A 19 -7.48 12.58 11.22
CA PHE A 19 -8.42 12.25 12.29
C PHE A 19 -8.41 13.43 13.29
N SER A 20 -9.19 14.47 13.00
CA SER A 20 -9.43 15.55 13.96
C SER A 20 -10.39 15.05 15.04
N SER A 21 -9.82 14.46 16.09
CA SER A 21 -10.55 14.26 17.35
C SER A 21 -10.88 15.63 17.96
N CYS A 22 -12.16 16.01 17.94
CA CYS A 22 -12.65 17.17 18.68
C CYS A 22 -12.60 16.88 20.19
N LEU A 23 -11.50 17.26 20.83
CA LEU A 23 -11.49 17.56 22.27
C LEU A 23 -10.89 18.96 22.43
N SER A 24 -11.78 19.94 22.41
CA SER A 24 -11.46 21.31 22.81
C SER A 24 -11.39 21.37 24.33
N SER A 25 -10.19 21.50 24.87
CA SER A 25 -9.97 22.13 26.17
C SER A 25 -8.75 23.04 26.03
N ASN A 26 -8.95 24.30 26.37
CA ASN A 26 -7.95 25.37 26.44
C ASN A 26 -6.58 24.86 26.90
N GLU A 27 -5.59 24.77 26.01
CA GLU A 27 -4.15 24.71 26.32
C GLU A 27 -3.38 24.50 25.02
N ASP A 28 -2.56 25.51 24.63
CA ASP A 28 -1.66 25.56 23.48
C ASP A 28 -2.24 25.21 22.09
N PRO A 29 -1.69 25.71 20.97
CA PRO A 29 -2.04 25.17 19.67
C PRO A 29 -1.53 23.73 19.61
N ILE A 30 -2.36 22.77 20.04
CA ILE A 30 -2.08 21.34 19.89
C ILE A 30 -1.95 21.10 18.39
N THR A 31 -0.74 20.86 17.93
CA THR A 31 -0.53 20.46 16.54
C THR A 31 -1.28 19.15 16.33
N PRO A 32 -2.24 19.10 15.41
CA PRO A 32 -3.12 17.96 15.30
C PRO A 32 -2.35 16.73 14.83
N THR A 33 -2.59 15.58 15.45
CA THR A 33 -2.04 14.30 15.04
C THR A 33 -2.38 14.01 13.57
N ARG A 34 -1.38 13.53 12.83
CA ARG A 34 -1.48 13.13 11.43
C ARG A 34 -1.10 11.67 11.28
N VAL A 35 -1.67 11.03 10.26
CA VAL A 35 -1.28 9.70 9.83
C VAL A 35 -0.92 9.73 8.35
N ALA A 36 0.09 8.99 7.94
CA ALA A 36 0.50 8.94 6.54
C ALA A 36 1.23 7.64 6.21
N TRP A 37 1.29 7.35 4.91
CA TRP A 37 2.22 6.40 4.33
C TRP A 37 3.51 7.13 4.01
N ALA A 38 4.64 6.49 4.29
CA ALA A 38 5.93 7.07 4.00
C ALA A 38 6.96 6.05 3.56
N THR A 39 7.92 6.53 2.77
CA THR A 39 9.17 5.84 2.49
C THR A 39 10.20 6.22 3.55
N VAL A 40 10.90 5.23 4.10
CA VAL A 40 12.07 5.44 4.97
C VAL A 40 13.30 5.62 4.08
N GLU A 41 13.88 6.81 4.13
CA GLU A 41 15.11 7.15 3.43
C GLU A 41 16.24 7.26 4.46
N SER A 42 17.36 6.58 4.21
CA SER A 42 18.57 6.71 5.02
C SER A 42 19.30 8.00 4.67
N SER A 43 19.84 8.68 5.67
CA SER A 43 20.65 9.88 5.48
C SER A 43 22.08 9.60 5.92
N ASP A 44 23.05 9.91 5.06
CA ASP A 44 24.48 9.95 5.42
C ASP A 44 24.89 11.36 5.93
N TYR A 45 23.92 12.25 6.14
CA TYR A 45 24.16 13.67 6.45
C TYR A 45 23.88 13.98 7.93
N LEU A 46 24.91 14.54 8.60
CA LEU A 46 24.87 15.21 9.91
C LEU A 46 24.07 14.49 11.02
N ASP A 47 24.59 13.38 11.54
CA ASP A 47 24.08 12.67 12.74
C ASP A 47 22.58 12.26 12.69
N MET A 48 21.92 12.36 11.52
CA MET A 48 20.57 11.87 11.30
C MET A 48 20.63 10.57 10.52
N ASP A 49 20.14 9.49 11.13
CA ASP A 49 20.19 8.17 10.51
C ASP A 49 19.07 7.95 9.47
N TYR A 50 17.97 8.70 9.53
CA TYR A 50 16.83 8.54 8.62
C TYR A 50 15.91 9.77 8.55
N PHE A 51 15.11 9.83 7.48
CA PHE A 51 13.94 10.69 7.37
C PHE A 51 12.80 9.95 6.66
N PHE A 52 11.58 10.48 6.74
CA PHE A 52 10.43 9.93 6.04
C PHE A 52 10.07 10.80 4.84
N ARG A 53 9.72 10.16 3.73
CA ARG A 53 9.20 10.81 2.54
C ARG A 53 7.74 10.44 2.35
N LEU A 54 6.86 11.42 2.36
CA LEU A 54 5.44 11.18 2.09
C LEU A 54 5.21 10.83 0.62
N ASP A 55 4.08 10.17 0.33
CA ASP A 55 3.70 9.85 -1.04
C ASP A 55 3.43 11.11 -1.89
N SER A 56 3.10 12.23 -1.27
CA SER A 56 3.00 13.55 -1.90
C SER A 56 4.37 14.22 -2.16
N GLY A 57 5.45 13.75 -1.52
CA GLY A 57 6.84 14.18 -1.75
C GLY A 57 7.47 14.96 -0.60
N GLU A 58 6.69 15.44 0.37
CA GLU A 58 7.21 16.17 1.52
C GLU A 58 8.17 15.31 2.34
N LYS A 59 9.22 15.94 2.85
CA LYS A 59 10.18 15.35 3.77
C LYS A 59 9.74 15.60 5.20
N LEU A 60 9.69 14.56 6.01
CA LEU A 60 9.51 14.66 7.45
C LEU A 60 10.83 14.27 8.13
N ILE A 61 11.38 15.21 8.89
CA ILE A 61 12.63 15.10 9.62
C ILE A 61 12.28 14.80 11.08
N PRO A 62 12.49 13.56 11.56
CA PRO A 62 12.18 13.20 12.94
C PRO A 62 13.11 13.92 13.92
N THR A 63 12.56 14.67 14.87
CA THR A 63 13.33 15.28 15.97
C THR A 63 13.21 14.47 17.26
N ALA A 64 12.15 13.66 17.38
CA ALA A 64 11.90 12.72 18.47
C ALA A 64 11.08 11.52 17.97
N GLY A 65 11.23 10.38 18.65
CA GLY A 65 10.37 9.21 18.44
C GLY A 65 11.11 7.89 18.27
N ILE A 66 10.88 7.24 17.12
CA ILE A 66 11.23 5.83 16.85
C ILE A 66 12.76 5.65 16.79
N SER A 67 13.26 4.60 17.44
CA SER A 67 14.67 4.19 17.31
C SER A 67 14.97 3.66 15.90
N ASN A 68 16.10 4.07 15.32
CA ASN A 68 16.56 3.62 13.99
C ASN A 68 16.58 2.09 13.86
N ALA A 69 16.89 1.37 14.96
CA ALA A 69 16.99 -0.08 14.95
C ALA A 69 15.68 -0.76 14.50
N VAL A 70 14.53 -0.12 14.74
CA VAL A 70 13.20 -0.61 14.34
C VAL A 70 12.94 -0.42 12.84
N LEU A 71 13.68 0.49 12.20
CA LEU A 71 13.54 0.84 10.79
C LEU A 71 14.61 0.21 9.90
N THR A 72 15.60 -0.47 10.48
CA THR A 72 16.64 -1.17 9.72
C THR A 72 16.02 -2.17 8.74
N GLY A 73 16.26 -1.97 7.45
CA GLY A 73 15.73 -2.83 6.38
C GLY A 73 14.26 -2.60 6.03
N VAL A 74 13.56 -1.70 6.73
CA VAL A 74 12.18 -1.29 6.42
C VAL A 74 12.22 -0.09 5.50
N LYS A 75 11.41 -0.12 4.43
CA LYS A 75 11.32 0.96 3.43
C LYS A 75 9.94 1.58 3.38
N ARG A 76 8.85 0.84 3.55
CA ARG A 76 7.48 1.38 3.56
C ARG A 76 6.81 1.21 4.90
N VAL A 77 6.31 2.33 5.42
CA VAL A 77 5.72 2.41 6.75
C VAL A 77 4.40 3.18 6.75
N PHE A 78 3.56 2.85 7.73
CA PHE A 78 2.49 3.71 8.20
C PHE A 78 2.97 4.45 9.43
N ILE A 79 2.92 5.77 9.40
CA ILE A 79 3.40 6.62 10.49
C ILE A 79 2.27 7.44 11.11
N THR A 80 2.42 7.74 12.39
CA THR A 80 1.63 8.74 13.11
C THR A 80 2.57 9.79 13.68
N TYR A 81 2.28 11.06 13.42
CA TYR A 81 3.19 12.15 13.71
C TYR A 81 2.47 13.46 14.02
N THR A 82 3.20 14.41 14.61
CA THR A 82 2.80 15.80 14.82
C THR A 82 3.91 16.72 14.34
N TYR A 83 3.57 17.88 13.76
CA TYR A 83 4.57 18.91 13.48
C TYR A 83 5.06 19.55 14.78
N ASP A 84 6.35 19.77 14.87
CA ASP A 84 6.97 20.35 16.08
C ASP A 84 6.69 21.85 16.19
N ASN A 85 6.51 22.53 15.05
CA ASN A 85 6.31 23.97 14.98
C ASN A 85 5.24 24.35 13.96
N ILE A 86 4.23 25.12 14.40
CA ILE A 86 3.12 25.56 13.53
C ILE A 86 3.53 26.67 12.55
N ASP A 87 4.46 27.55 12.92
CA ASP A 87 4.99 28.60 12.04
C ASP A 87 5.81 27.99 10.91
N GLU A 88 6.60 26.94 11.20
CA GLU A 88 7.26 26.13 10.17
C GLU A 88 6.22 25.51 9.23
N PHE A 89 5.17 24.89 9.81
CA PHE A 89 4.13 24.26 9.01
C PHE A 89 3.48 25.24 8.03
N ASP A 90 3.09 26.42 8.51
CA ASP A 90 2.48 27.46 7.69
C ASP A 90 3.46 27.99 6.63
N ALA A 91 4.73 28.22 6.98
CA ALA A 91 5.75 28.68 6.05
C ALA A 91 6.03 27.65 4.93
N GLN A 92 6.13 26.37 5.26
CA GLN A 92 6.35 25.28 4.29
C GLN A 92 5.16 25.08 3.35
N ASN A 93 3.94 25.33 3.82
CA ASN A 93 2.74 25.26 2.97
C ASN A 93 2.68 26.37 1.91
N LEU A 94 3.47 27.44 2.05
CA LEU A 94 3.63 28.47 1.01
C LEU A 94 4.50 28.00 -0.18
N ILE A 95 5.30 26.95 0.01
CA ILE A 95 6.10 26.36 -1.06
C ILE A 95 5.18 25.53 -1.96
N SER A 96 5.10 25.85 -3.25
CA SER A 96 4.15 25.21 -4.17
C SER A 96 4.48 23.76 -4.49
N ASP A 97 5.77 23.41 -4.48
CA ASP A 97 6.27 22.07 -4.80
C ASP A 97 6.44 21.25 -3.51
N PRO A 98 5.61 20.22 -3.27
CA PRO A 98 5.68 19.39 -2.08
C PRO A 98 7.05 18.72 -1.89
N ALA A 99 7.76 18.38 -2.96
CA ALA A 99 9.05 17.70 -2.88
C ALA A 99 10.14 18.57 -2.25
N LYS A 100 9.94 19.89 -2.22
CA LYS A 100 10.83 20.87 -1.59
C LYS A 100 10.43 21.24 -0.16
N ARG A 101 9.31 20.72 0.33
CA ARG A 101 8.85 20.97 1.69
C ARG A 101 9.55 20.04 2.65
N GLU A 102 10.02 20.60 3.75
CA GLU A 102 10.65 19.86 4.84
C GLU A 102 10.02 20.27 6.16
N TYR A 103 9.64 19.30 6.99
CA TYR A 103 9.02 19.56 8.28
C TYR A 103 9.75 18.83 9.39
N HIS A 104 9.94 19.49 10.52
CA HIS A 104 10.36 18.84 11.75
C HIS A 104 9.15 18.24 12.45
N VAL A 105 9.24 16.95 12.77
CA VAL A 105 8.13 16.20 13.35
C VAL A 105 8.55 15.32 14.50
N SER A 106 7.60 15.11 15.40
CA SER A 106 7.64 14.08 16.43
C SER A 106 6.86 12.86 15.94
N ILE A 107 7.52 11.69 15.90
CA ILE A 107 6.91 10.44 15.44
C ILE A 107 6.41 9.66 16.65
N THR A 108 5.10 9.40 16.69
CA THR A 108 4.48 8.61 17.75
C THR A 108 4.53 7.11 17.45
N TYR A 109 4.27 6.73 16.19
CA TYR A 109 4.26 5.34 15.74
C TYR A 109 4.81 5.22 14.33
N ALA A 110 5.52 4.12 14.07
CA ALA A 110 5.89 3.67 12.74
C ALA A 110 5.65 2.16 12.66
N LEU A 111 4.88 1.73 11.67
CA LEU A 111 4.50 0.34 11.47
C LEU A 111 4.95 -0.10 10.10
N ASN A 112 5.70 -1.21 10.04
CA ASN A 112 6.12 -1.81 8.78
C ASN A 112 4.90 -2.30 7.98
N LEU A 113 4.80 -1.86 6.72
CA LEU A 113 3.75 -2.28 5.79
C LEU A 113 4.19 -3.37 4.82
N GLU A 114 5.49 -3.67 4.81
CA GLU A 114 6.08 -4.75 4.04
C GLU A 114 5.97 -6.08 4.80
N ASP A 115 5.75 -7.16 4.06
CA ASP A 115 5.88 -8.53 4.56
C ASP A 115 6.80 -9.26 3.59
N GLU A 116 7.90 -9.83 4.06
CA GLU A 116 8.92 -10.49 3.22
C GLU A 116 8.34 -11.60 2.33
N ARG A 117 7.14 -12.11 2.64
CA ARG A 117 6.45 -13.17 1.89
C ARG A 117 5.43 -12.64 0.89
N ASN A 118 5.35 -11.32 0.73
CA ASN A 118 4.23 -10.69 0.03
C ASN A 118 4.42 -10.57 -1.49
N VAL A 119 5.57 -10.90 -2.06
CA VAL A 119 5.76 -10.99 -3.52
C VAL A 119 6.37 -12.33 -3.89
N THR A 120 5.78 -13.01 -4.87
CA THR A 120 6.25 -14.31 -5.37
C THR A 120 6.29 -14.30 -6.90
N ASN A 121 7.46 -14.65 -7.45
CA ASN A 121 7.66 -14.76 -8.90
C ASN A 121 7.75 -16.24 -9.30
N LEU A 122 6.83 -16.70 -10.14
CA LEU A 122 6.75 -18.06 -10.66
C LEU A 122 6.94 -18.05 -12.17
N THR A 123 7.34 -19.17 -12.75
CA THR A 123 7.47 -19.27 -14.21
C THR A 123 6.11 -19.28 -14.89
N ALA A 124 5.21 -20.16 -14.46
CA ALA A 124 3.90 -20.36 -15.06
C ALA A 124 2.90 -20.80 -13.99
N HIS A 125 1.62 -20.74 -14.34
CA HIS A 125 0.58 -21.43 -13.59
C HIS A 125 0.84 -22.94 -13.61
N ASP A 126 1.00 -23.54 -12.44
CA ASP A 126 1.29 -24.96 -12.27
C ASP A 126 0.72 -25.44 -10.93
N THR A 127 -0.48 -26.02 -10.96
CA THR A 127 -1.15 -26.55 -9.76
C THR A 127 -0.40 -27.69 -9.08
N THR A 128 0.64 -28.26 -9.72
CA THR A 128 1.50 -29.28 -9.10
C THR A 128 2.67 -28.68 -8.33
N ASN A 129 3.02 -27.41 -8.59
CA ASN A 129 4.02 -26.66 -7.85
C ASN A 129 3.43 -26.20 -6.50
N PRO A 130 3.94 -26.67 -5.34
CA PRO A 130 3.44 -26.24 -4.04
C PRO A 130 3.58 -24.73 -3.79
N GLY A 131 4.47 -24.05 -4.52
CA GLY A 131 4.63 -22.60 -4.50
C GLY A 131 3.51 -21.85 -5.23
N ASP A 132 2.91 -22.44 -6.27
CA ASP A 132 1.73 -21.90 -6.95
C ASP A 132 0.47 -22.29 -6.19
N SER A 133 0.18 -21.50 -5.15
CA SER A 133 -0.87 -21.80 -4.21
C SER A 133 -2.03 -20.80 -4.25
N LEU A 134 -2.14 -20.03 -5.34
CA LEU A 134 -3.20 -19.05 -5.56
C LEU A 134 -4.61 -19.68 -5.48
N THR A 135 -4.74 -20.93 -5.91
CA THR A 135 -6.02 -21.66 -5.94
C THR A 135 -6.21 -22.62 -4.75
N THR A 136 -5.21 -22.78 -3.88
CA THR A 136 -5.23 -23.79 -2.80
C THR A 136 -4.98 -23.21 -1.41
N LYS A 137 -4.05 -22.26 -1.26
CA LYS A 137 -3.69 -21.61 0.01
C LYS A 137 -4.07 -20.13 0.05
N TYR A 138 -3.87 -19.43 -1.06
CA TYR A 138 -4.12 -17.99 -1.22
C TYR A 138 -5.42 -17.72 -2.02
N TYR A 139 -6.42 -18.56 -1.79
CA TYR A 139 -7.69 -18.55 -2.53
C TYR A 139 -8.85 -17.92 -1.76
N ALA A 140 -8.64 -17.47 -0.51
CA ALA A 140 -9.71 -16.82 0.24
C ALA A 140 -10.10 -15.51 -0.48
N PRO A 141 -11.39 -15.17 -0.54
CA PRO A 141 -11.80 -13.94 -1.20
C PRO A 141 -11.45 -12.72 -0.34
N ILE A 142 -11.27 -11.57 -0.97
CA ILE A 142 -11.29 -10.26 -0.30
C ILE A 142 -12.67 -9.62 -0.45
N THR A 143 -12.95 -8.59 0.34
CA THR A 143 -14.18 -7.80 0.25
C THR A 143 -14.01 -6.65 -0.75
N SER A 144 -12.87 -5.96 -0.73
CA SER A 144 -12.55 -4.86 -1.64
C SER A 144 -11.07 -4.48 -1.60
N ILE A 145 -10.60 -3.82 -2.67
CA ILE A 145 -9.42 -2.94 -2.60
C ILE A 145 -9.93 -1.51 -2.58
N ASP A 146 -9.84 -0.86 -1.42
CA ASP A 146 -10.39 0.49 -1.20
C ASP A 146 -9.51 1.55 -1.88
N THR A 147 -8.19 1.32 -1.94
CA THR A 147 -7.20 2.19 -2.60
C THR A 147 -6.05 1.35 -3.14
N LEU A 148 -5.54 1.71 -4.32
CA LEU A 148 -4.41 1.06 -4.97
C LEU A 148 -3.55 2.08 -5.73
N TRP A 149 -2.24 2.10 -5.50
CA TRP A 149 -1.32 2.98 -6.22
C TRP A 149 0.09 2.39 -6.25
N ILE A 150 0.92 2.91 -7.16
CA ILE A 150 2.33 2.57 -7.25
C ILE A 150 3.17 3.82 -7.00
N LYS A 151 4.17 3.70 -6.14
CA LYS A 151 5.21 4.73 -5.94
C LYS A 151 6.49 4.09 -5.41
N ASP A 152 7.64 4.52 -5.93
CA ASP A 152 8.98 4.08 -5.51
C ASP A 152 9.19 2.55 -5.61
N ASN A 153 8.65 1.90 -6.66
CA ASN A 153 8.62 0.44 -6.82
C ASN A 153 7.80 -0.32 -5.76
N TYR A 154 6.88 0.36 -5.07
CA TYR A 154 5.92 -0.28 -4.19
C TYR A 154 4.52 -0.17 -4.76
N LEU A 155 3.85 -1.32 -4.89
CA LEU A 155 2.40 -1.38 -5.02
C LEU A 155 1.82 -1.29 -3.61
N SER A 156 1.07 -0.24 -3.35
CA SER A 156 0.44 0.03 -2.06
C SER A 156 -1.06 -0.18 -2.17
N ALA A 157 -1.63 -0.96 -1.25
CA ALA A 157 -3.02 -1.38 -1.30
C ALA A 157 -3.71 -1.31 0.06
N TRP A 158 -4.98 -0.92 0.05
CA TRP A 158 -5.88 -0.98 1.20
C TRP A 158 -6.84 -2.13 0.96
N VAL A 159 -6.55 -3.28 1.56
CA VAL A 159 -7.22 -4.54 1.23
C VAL A 159 -8.16 -4.92 2.35
N ASN A 160 -9.46 -4.74 2.09
CA ASN A 160 -10.50 -5.11 3.02
C ASN A 160 -10.88 -6.58 2.83
N TYR A 161 -10.96 -7.34 3.92
CA TYR A 161 -11.40 -8.73 3.90
C TYR A 161 -12.00 -9.12 5.24
N ASP A 162 -12.89 -10.11 5.20
CA ASP A 162 -13.55 -10.65 6.37
C ASP A 162 -12.59 -11.52 7.20
N MET A 163 -12.66 -11.39 8.52
CA MET A 163 -11.87 -12.18 9.46
C MET A 163 -12.51 -12.27 10.84
N SER A 164 -12.12 -13.26 11.64
CA SER A 164 -12.54 -13.40 13.03
C SER A 164 -11.82 -12.45 13.98
N GLY A 165 -10.60 -12.02 13.62
CA GLY A 165 -9.67 -11.34 14.52
C GLY A 165 -8.75 -12.29 15.30
N ASN A 166 -9.00 -13.61 15.28
CA ASN A 166 -8.20 -14.59 16.02
C ASN A 166 -7.05 -15.19 15.20
N LYS A 167 -7.10 -15.04 13.88
CA LYS A 167 -6.08 -15.55 12.96
C LYS A 167 -5.50 -14.42 12.13
N MET A 168 -4.18 -14.43 11.99
CA MET A 168 -3.49 -13.53 11.07
C MET A 168 -3.66 -14.05 9.64
N HIS A 169 -4.12 -13.16 8.76
CA HIS A 169 -4.25 -13.40 7.33
C HIS A 169 -3.02 -12.86 6.60
N PHE A 170 -2.72 -13.43 5.44
CA PHE A 170 -1.58 -13.06 4.63
C PHE A 170 -2.01 -12.73 3.20
N LEU A 171 -1.38 -11.71 2.63
CA LEU A 171 -1.59 -11.29 1.25
C LEU A 171 -0.27 -11.44 0.50
N THR A 172 -0.33 -12.07 -0.67
CA THR A 172 0.83 -12.26 -1.54
C THR A 172 0.46 -11.88 -2.97
N LEU A 173 1.31 -11.08 -3.61
CA LEU A 173 1.25 -10.71 -5.00
C LEU A 173 2.06 -11.73 -5.81
N PHE A 174 1.38 -12.46 -6.68
CA PHE A 174 1.96 -13.46 -7.57
C PHE A 174 2.19 -12.86 -8.95
N ARG A 175 3.39 -13.10 -9.50
CA ARG A 175 3.74 -12.80 -10.88
C ARG A 175 4.14 -14.10 -11.58
N TYR A 176 3.45 -14.43 -12.67
CA TYR A 176 3.78 -15.58 -13.51
C TYR A 176 4.54 -15.08 -14.75
N ARG A 177 5.82 -15.41 -14.90
CA ARG A 177 6.68 -14.85 -15.96
C ARG A 177 6.18 -15.18 -17.37
N ASN A 178 5.52 -16.31 -17.54
CA ASN A 178 4.91 -16.72 -18.80
C ASN A 178 3.61 -15.96 -19.12
N ASP A 179 2.99 -15.28 -18.15
CA ASP A 179 1.91 -14.36 -18.46
C ASP A 179 2.54 -13.20 -19.23
N ALA A 180 2.32 -13.21 -20.53
CA ALA A 180 2.91 -12.25 -21.45
C ALA A 180 2.47 -10.84 -21.07
N LEU A 181 3.44 -9.92 -21.10
CA LEU A 181 3.10 -8.52 -21.26
C LEU A 181 2.28 -8.37 -22.55
N ARG A 182 1.14 -7.69 -22.45
CA ARG A 182 0.31 -7.39 -23.60
C ARG A 182 0.60 -5.97 -24.04
N LEU A 183 1.21 -5.84 -25.21
CA LEU A 183 1.49 -4.53 -25.79
C LEU A 183 0.18 -3.84 -26.15
N GLY A 184 0.09 -2.56 -25.82
CA GLY A 184 -1.03 -1.72 -26.24
C GLY A 184 -0.95 -1.41 -27.74
N GLU A 185 -2.09 -1.37 -28.41
CA GLU A 185 -2.21 -0.86 -29.78
C GLU A 185 -2.89 0.52 -29.77
N ASN A 186 -2.56 1.39 -30.73
CA ASN A 186 -3.20 2.70 -30.93
C ASN A 186 -3.20 3.56 -29.65
N ASP A 187 -2.02 3.80 -29.07
CA ASP A 187 -1.82 4.59 -27.85
C ASP A 187 -2.47 4.00 -26.57
N ALA A 188 -2.93 2.75 -26.61
CA ALA A 188 -3.32 2.03 -25.39
C ALA A 188 -2.10 1.75 -24.51
N PRO A 189 -2.28 1.69 -23.17
CA PRO A 189 -1.20 1.31 -22.28
C PRO A 189 -0.81 -0.16 -22.45
N ASP A 190 0.46 -0.46 -22.22
CA ASP A 190 0.92 -1.84 -22.07
C ASP A 190 0.36 -2.41 -20.78
N THR A 191 0.00 -3.69 -20.75
CA THR A 191 -0.61 -4.31 -19.56
C THR A 191 0.12 -5.54 -19.09
N LEU A 192 0.28 -5.63 -17.77
CA LEU A 192 0.88 -6.76 -17.08
C LEU A 192 -0.05 -7.27 -15.98
N ASP A 193 -0.42 -8.54 -16.07
CA ASP A 193 -1.25 -9.16 -15.04
C ASP A 193 -0.39 -9.63 -13.86
N VAL A 194 -0.86 -9.31 -12.66
CA VAL A 194 -0.35 -9.79 -11.37
C VAL A 194 -1.54 -10.20 -10.51
N TYR A 195 -1.36 -11.16 -9.63
CA TYR A 195 -2.47 -11.77 -8.89
C TYR A 195 -2.31 -11.54 -7.39
N LEU A 196 -3.26 -10.85 -6.77
CA LEU A 196 -3.30 -10.70 -5.32
C LEU A 196 -4.05 -11.89 -4.71
N GLY A 197 -3.28 -12.81 -4.13
CA GLY A 197 -3.78 -13.95 -3.39
C GLY A 197 -3.94 -13.65 -1.91
N HIS A 198 -5.01 -14.18 -1.32
CA HIS A 198 -5.36 -14.00 0.10
C HIS A 198 -5.43 -15.35 0.80
N ASN A 199 -4.57 -15.51 1.82
CA ASN A 199 -4.54 -16.68 2.69
C ASN A 199 -5.22 -16.33 4.02
N GLY A 200 -6.47 -16.78 4.16
CA GLY A 200 -7.24 -16.67 5.40
C GLY A 200 -6.73 -17.55 6.55
N ASN A 201 -5.68 -18.34 6.33
CA ASN A 201 -5.01 -19.15 7.35
C ASN A 201 -5.96 -20.11 8.11
N GLY A 202 -6.96 -20.63 7.37
CA GLY A 202 -8.02 -21.48 7.91
C GLY A 202 -8.97 -20.75 8.86
N ASP A 203 -9.10 -19.42 8.76
CA ASP A 203 -10.15 -18.69 9.45
C ASP A 203 -11.51 -18.99 8.82
N THR A 204 -12.46 -19.40 9.68
CA THR A 204 -13.76 -19.95 9.29
C THR A 204 -14.93 -19.15 9.82
N TYR A 205 -14.66 -18.07 10.55
CA TYR A 205 -15.68 -17.25 11.20
C TYR A 205 -15.35 -15.76 10.99
N TYR A 206 -16.37 -14.94 10.73
CA TYR A 206 -16.19 -13.59 10.22
C TYR A 206 -17.06 -12.60 11.01
N ASP A 207 -16.50 -12.05 12.08
CA ASP A 207 -17.18 -11.05 12.94
C ASP A 207 -16.70 -9.63 12.71
N THR A 208 -15.62 -9.48 11.95
CA THR A 208 -15.03 -8.19 11.67
C THR A 208 -14.34 -8.22 10.31
N THR A 209 -13.72 -7.10 9.97
CA THR A 209 -12.93 -6.95 8.75
C THR A 209 -11.55 -6.42 9.10
N SER A 210 -10.59 -6.62 8.19
CA SER A 210 -9.25 -6.02 8.32
C SER A 210 -9.33 -4.50 8.53
N LYS A 211 -10.23 -3.82 7.79
CA LYS A 211 -10.49 -2.38 7.93
C LYS A 211 -11.00 -2.01 9.32
N ASN A 212 -11.99 -2.74 9.84
CA ASN A 212 -12.53 -2.47 11.17
C ASN A 212 -11.46 -2.64 12.25
N LEU A 213 -10.67 -3.72 12.20
CA LEU A 213 -9.59 -3.93 13.16
C LEU A 213 -8.52 -2.83 13.09
N ALA A 214 -8.07 -2.46 11.89
CA ALA A 214 -7.11 -1.38 11.69
C ALA A 214 -7.60 -0.04 12.24
N ASN A 215 -8.92 0.22 12.21
CA ASN A 215 -9.51 1.43 12.79
C ASN A 215 -9.68 1.36 14.31
N THR A 216 -9.74 0.16 14.90
CA THR A 216 -9.89 0.01 16.36
C THR A 216 -8.56 0.06 17.12
N ASP A 217 -7.48 -0.44 16.52
CA ASP A 217 -6.18 -0.51 17.16
C ASP A 217 -5.07 -0.42 16.11
N MET A 218 -4.12 0.49 16.34
CA MET A 218 -3.00 0.73 15.44
C MET A 218 -2.16 -0.53 15.20
N ARG A 219 -2.10 -1.47 16.14
CA ARG A 219 -1.37 -2.74 15.97
C ARG A 219 -1.92 -3.59 14.80
N TYR A 220 -3.16 -3.35 14.39
CA TYR A 220 -3.80 -4.04 13.28
C TYR A 220 -3.76 -3.28 11.95
N VAL A 221 -3.17 -2.07 11.90
CA VAL A 221 -2.95 -1.29 10.66
C VAL A 221 -2.35 -2.16 9.54
N PRO A 222 -1.32 -2.99 9.78
CA PRO A 222 -0.75 -3.82 8.73
C PRO A 222 -1.69 -4.89 8.19
N LEU A 223 -2.84 -5.19 8.81
CA LEU A 223 -3.82 -6.13 8.23
C LEU A 223 -4.54 -5.51 7.03
N TYR A 224 -4.87 -4.23 7.12
CA TYR A 224 -5.62 -3.52 6.09
C TYR A 224 -4.71 -2.81 5.08
N PHE A 225 -3.60 -2.27 5.55
CA PHE A 225 -2.64 -1.52 4.74
C PHE A 225 -1.45 -2.40 4.37
N LYS A 226 -1.13 -2.51 3.07
CA LYS A 226 -0.04 -3.36 2.54
C LYS A 226 0.84 -2.64 1.53
N ALA A 227 2.14 -2.85 1.62
CA ALA A 227 3.11 -2.40 0.61
C ALA A 227 3.86 -3.61 0.03
N PHE A 228 3.79 -3.81 -1.27
CA PHE A 228 4.43 -4.90 -2.01
C PHE A 228 5.62 -4.35 -2.80
N ASN A 229 6.84 -4.82 -2.55
CA ASN A 229 8.01 -4.42 -3.33
C ASN A 229 7.97 -5.10 -4.70
N ILE A 230 7.57 -4.35 -5.73
CA ILE A 230 7.38 -4.85 -7.10
C ILE A 230 8.63 -4.71 -7.98
N ALA A 231 9.78 -4.31 -7.44
CA ALA A 231 11.02 -4.22 -8.23
C ALA A 231 11.35 -5.56 -8.93
N SER A 232 11.14 -6.68 -8.24
CA SER A 232 11.38 -8.02 -8.81
C SER A 232 10.30 -8.46 -9.82
N VAL A 233 9.07 -7.94 -9.71
CA VAL A 233 7.97 -8.21 -10.65
C VAL A 233 8.30 -7.63 -12.02
N MET A 234 9.02 -6.51 -12.03
CA MET A 234 9.42 -5.78 -13.23
C MET A 234 10.67 -6.37 -13.93
N TYR A 235 11.40 -7.29 -13.28
CA TYR A 235 12.75 -7.72 -13.67
C TYR A 235 12.86 -8.49 -15.02
N ASN A 236 11.80 -8.65 -15.80
CA ASN A 236 11.87 -9.21 -17.17
C ASN A 236 10.87 -8.53 -18.13
N VAL A 237 10.38 -7.35 -17.78
CA VAL A 237 9.65 -6.50 -18.72
C VAL A 237 10.71 -5.99 -19.70
N ALA A 238 10.53 -6.24 -21.00
CA ALA A 238 11.56 -6.02 -22.01
C ALA A 238 12.10 -4.57 -22.01
N GLU A 239 13.39 -4.40 -22.32
CA GLU A 239 14.10 -3.11 -22.21
C GLU A 239 13.54 -2.01 -23.12
N ASP A 240 12.74 -2.37 -24.13
CA ASP A 240 12.12 -1.48 -25.10
C ASP A 240 10.77 -0.89 -24.64
N ILE A 241 10.25 -1.31 -23.48
CA ILE A 241 9.00 -0.78 -22.94
C ILE A 241 9.29 0.45 -22.08
N ALA A 242 8.64 1.56 -22.41
CA ALA A 242 8.61 2.74 -21.56
C ALA A 242 7.79 2.42 -20.30
N PRO A 243 8.40 2.31 -19.09
CA PRO A 243 7.66 1.94 -17.89
C PRO A 243 6.53 2.93 -17.56
N SER A 244 6.64 4.18 -18.02
CA SER A 244 5.64 5.23 -17.87
C SER A 244 4.32 4.98 -18.62
N ASN A 245 4.27 4.01 -19.53
CA ASN A 245 3.06 3.59 -20.25
C ASN A 245 2.48 2.25 -19.73
N LEU A 246 3.10 1.64 -18.72
CA LEU A 246 2.70 0.35 -18.22
C LEU A 246 1.55 0.47 -17.20
N VAL A 247 0.57 -0.41 -17.31
CA VAL A 247 -0.49 -0.63 -16.33
C VAL A 247 -0.39 -2.04 -15.77
N LEU A 248 -0.30 -2.16 -14.44
CA LEU A 248 -0.43 -3.43 -13.75
C LEU A 248 -1.91 -3.70 -13.51
N ASN A 249 -2.39 -4.84 -13.99
CA ASN A 249 -3.72 -5.34 -13.67
C ASN A 249 -3.62 -6.24 -12.45
N VAL A 250 -4.02 -5.72 -11.29
CA VAL A 250 -4.05 -6.50 -10.05
C VAL A 250 -5.32 -7.32 -10.00
N ILE A 251 -5.20 -8.61 -10.31
CA ILE A 251 -6.31 -9.57 -10.36
C ILE A 251 -6.47 -10.23 -8.99
N THR A 252 -7.69 -10.24 -8.46
CA THR A 252 -7.96 -10.84 -7.15
C THR A 252 -9.35 -11.46 -7.10
N ARG A 253 -9.53 -12.44 -6.21
CA ARG A 253 -10.83 -13.05 -5.94
C ARG A 253 -11.58 -12.20 -4.92
N GLN A 254 -12.73 -11.68 -5.28
CA GLN A 254 -13.55 -10.80 -4.45
C GLN A 254 -14.92 -11.41 -4.19
N VAL A 255 -15.49 -11.13 -3.02
CA VAL A 255 -16.88 -11.44 -2.68
C VAL A 255 -17.82 -10.58 -3.54
N LEU A 256 -18.73 -11.22 -4.28
CA LEU A 256 -19.78 -10.52 -5.04
C LEU A 256 -21.04 -10.32 -4.19
N ASN A 257 -21.39 -11.36 -3.44
CA ASN A 257 -22.53 -11.42 -2.53
C ASN A 257 -22.25 -12.52 -1.47
N SER A 258 -23.19 -12.80 -0.56
CA SER A 258 -22.98 -13.74 0.54
C SER A 258 -22.66 -15.20 0.15
N ARG A 259 -22.70 -15.56 -1.14
CA ARG A 259 -22.45 -16.93 -1.63
C ARG A 259 -21.48 -17.02 -2.81
N ASP A 260 -21.29 -15.94 -3.55
CA ASP A 260 -20.54 -15.95 -4.80
C ASP A 260 -19.27 -15.10 -4.74
N THR A 261 -18.28 -15.54 -5.51
CA THR A 261 -17.02 -14.82 -5.71
C THR A 261 -16.71 -14.63 -7.18
N ILE A 262 -16.00 -13.55 -7.49
CA ILE A 262 -15.63 -13.12 -8.84
C ILE A 262 -14.14 -12.78 -8.86
N ASN A 263 -13.47 -13.01 -9.98
CA ASN A 263 -12.16 -12.42 -10.22
C ASN A 263 -12.34 -10.99 -10.73
N VAL A 264 -11.80 -10.03 -9.99
CA VAL A 264 -11.84 -8.59 -10.31
C VAL A 264 -10.44 -8.13 -10.66
N SER A 265 -10.32 -7.26 -11.65
CA SER A 265 -9.06 -6.66 -12.06
C SER A 265 -9.05 -5.18 -11.68
N TYR A 266 -8.01 -4.76 -10.97
CA TYR A 266 -7.77 -3.39 -10.55
C TYR A 266 -6.57 -2.83 -11.34
N PRO A 267 -6.80 -2.03 -12.39
CA PRO A 267 -5.72 -1.44 -13.16
C PRO A 267 -5.04 -0.32 -12.36
N VAL A 268 -3.71 -0.34 -12.30
CA VAL A 268 -2.90 0.69 -11.66
C VAL A 268 -1.71 1.04 -12.54
N LYS A 269 -1.51 2.34 -12.77
CA LYS A 269 -0.41 2.82 -13.60
C LYS A 269 0.92 2.65 -12.88
N TYR A 270 1.91 2.10 -13.57
CA TYR A 270 3.31 2.11 -13.16
C TYR A 270 3.89 3.47 -13.58
N ASN A 271 4.35 4.26 -12.62
CA ASN A 271 4.94 5.59 -12.86
C ASN A 271 6.37 5.61 -12.36
#